data_AF-A0A843CA17-F1
#
_entry.id   AF-A0A843CA17-F1
#
_cell.length_a   1.000
_cell.length_b   1.000
_cell.length_c   1.000
_cell.angle_alpha   90.00
_cell.angle_beta   90.00
_cell.angle_gamma   90.00
#
_symmetry.space_group_name_H-M   'P 1'
#
loop_
_entity.id
_entity.type
_entity.pdbx_description
1 polymer ?
#
loop_
_entity_poly.entity_id
_entity_poly.type
_entity_poly.pdbx_seq_one_letter_code
_entity_poly.pdbx_strand_id
1 'polypeptide(L)'
;ILQLIELDPINVNKQYYYDYHKFLDEQEEFLEKKAFKIETRRFMHNRKIYRLQGVTVEVVHPIENSDFCMHCTRLRVTSDGKLKPCLMKNDNTVNILGPLRNGASDQELKELFLEANQMRFPYNKENKL
;
A
#
# COMPACT_ATOMS: atom_id res chain seq x y z
N ILE A 1 11.21 15.18 0.15
CA ILE A 1 10.12 14.61 -0.67
C ILE A 1 8.83 14.94 0.07
N LEU A 2 7.86 15.58 -0.60
CA LEU A 2 6.51 15.78 -0.08
C LEU A 2 5.62 14.63 -0.56
N GLN A 3 4.86 14.01 0.33
CA GLN A 3 3.88 13.00 -0.03
C GLN A 3 2.49 13.51 0.29
N LEU A 4 1.66 13.63 -0.74
CA LEU A 4 0.23 13.90 -0.61
C LEU A 4 -0.49 12.56 -0.63
N ILE A 5 -1.23 12.28 0.45
CA ILE A 5 -1.92 11.01 0.63
C ILE A 5 -3.38 11.33 0.89
N GLU A 6 -4.27 10.75 0.09
CA GLU A 6 -5.70 10.88 0.32
C GLU A 6 -6.09 10.23 1.65
N LEU A 7 -7.06 10.83 2.33
CA LEU A 7 -7.60 10.31 3.58
C LEU A 7 -8.29 8.97 3.28
N ASP A 8 -7.85 7.88 3.92
CA ASP A 8 -8.49 6.55 3.78
C ASP A 8 -9.68 6.43 4.76
N PRO A 9 -10.83 5.85 4.35
CA PRO A 9 -12.00 5.71 5.23
C PRO A 9 -11.82 4.70 6.37
N ILE A 10 -10.76 3.90 6.36
CA ILE A 10 -10.55 2.85 7.36
C ILE A 10 -10.28 3.45 8.75
N ASN A 11 -11.03 2.96 9.74
CA ASN A 11 -11.00 3.46 11.13
C ASN A 11 -11.38 4.94 11.27
N VAL A 12 -12.03 5.52 10.26
CA VAL A 12 -12.52 6.90 10.29
C VAL A 12 -14.05 6.88 10.28
N ASN A 13 -14.67 7.79 11.02
CA ASN A 13 -16.12 7.96 10.99
C ASN A 13 -16.56 8.42 9.58
N LYS A 14 -17.67 7.87 9.06
CA LYS A 14 -18.20 8.21 7.73
C LYS A 14 -18.39 9.72 7.53
N GLN A 15 -18.98 10.42 8.50
CA GLN A 15 -19.20 11.86 8.42
C GLN A 15 -17.86 12.62 8.31
N TYR A 16 -16.89 12.26 9.16
CA TYR A 16 -15.55 12.85 9.10
C TYR A 16 -14.91 12.62 7.72
N TYR A 17 -15.02 11.40 7.20
CA TYR A 17 -14.51 11.11 5.86
C TYR A 17 -15.20 11.99 4.80
N TYR A 18 -16.53 12.10 4.81
CA TYR A 18 -17.25 12.94 3.84
C TYR A 18 -16.87 14.42 3.95
N ASP A 19 -16.64 14.92 5.15
CA ASP A 19 -16.32 16.33 5.39
C ASP A 19 -14.88 16.67 4.93
N TYR A 20 -13.94 15.75 5.14
CA TYR A 20 -12.50 16.03 5.01
C TYR A 20 -11.79 15.30 3.86
N HIS A 21 -12.38 14.27 3.28
CA HIS A 21 -11.82 13.63 2.10
C HIS A 21 -11.83 14.60 0.91
N LYS A 22 -10.68 14.72 0.25
CA LYS A 22 -10.51 15.46 -1.00
C LYS A 22 -9.70 14.60 -1.95
N PHE A 23 -10.21 14.46 -3.17
CA PHE A 23 -9.42 13.93 -4.26
C PHE A 23 -8.30 14.92 -4.60
N LEU A 24 -7.20 14.40 -5.13
CA LEU A 24 -6.00 15.19 -5.42
C LEU A 24 -5.87 15.57 -6.91
N ASP A 25 -6.95 15.48 -7.70
CA ASP A 25 -6.91 15.74 -9.15
C ASP A 25 -6.39 17.15 -9.46
N GLU A 26 -6.87 18.18 -8.75
CA GLU A 26 -6.44 19.57 -8.95
C GLU A 26 -4.94 19.75 -8.63
N GLN A 27 -4.46 19.08 -7.59
CA GLN A 27 -3.06 19.11 -7.20
C GLN A 27 -2.21 18.37 -8.22
N GLU A 28 -2.65 17.22 -8.72
CA GLU A 28 -1.98 16.49 -9.79
C GLU A 28 -1.90 17.33 -11.07
N GLU A 29 -3.00 17.94 -11.53
CA GLU A 29 -2.97 18.82 -12.70
C GLU A 29 -1.97 19.98 -12.54
N PHE A 30 -1.93 20.58 -11.35
CA PHE A 30 -0.97 21.63 -11.04
C PHE A 30 0.47 21.13 -11.09
N LEU A 31 0.73 19.94 -10.52
CA LEU A 31 2.04 19.31 -10.52
C LEU A 31 2.45 18.91 -11.95
N GLU A 32 1.54 18.39 -12.76
CA GLU A 32 1.77 18.04 -14.17
C GLU A 32 2.21 19.24 -15.00
N LYS A 33 1.60 20.42 -14.77
CA LYS A 33 1.95 21.67 -15.47
C LYS A 33 3.31 22.24 -15.04
N LYS A 34 3.79 21.94 -13.82
CA LYS A 34 5.01 22.54 -13.25
C LYS A 34 6.21 21.60 -13.18
N ALA A 35 5.99 20.30 -13.20
CA ALA A 35 7.05 19.33 -13.11
C ALA A 35 7.90 19.36 -14.39
N PHE A 36 9.22 19.39 -14.23
CA PHE A 36 10.13 19.20 -15.36
C PHE A 36 10.33 17.72 -15.70
N LYS A 37 9.92 16.81 -14.80
CA LYS A 37 9.96 15.37 -15.00
C LYS A 37 8.84 14.70 -14.20
N ILE A 38 8.14 13.76 -14.83
CA ILE A 38 7.14 12.91 -14.20
C ILE A 38 7.59 11.46 -14.40
N GLU A 39 7.63 10.69 -13.32
CA GLU A 39 8.03 9.28 -13.33
C GLU A 39 6.99 8.44 -12.61
N THR A 40 6.84 7.19 -13.00
CA THR A 40 6.01 6.24 -12.27
C THR A 40 6.87 5.17 -11.64
N ARG A 41 6.74 5.02 -10.32
CA ARG A 41 7.45 3.98 -9.57
C ARG A 41 6.66 2.68 -9.63
N ARG A 42 7.04 1.80 -10.57
CA ARG A 42 6.39 0.48 -10.77
C ARG A 42 6.28 -0.33 -9.47
N PHE A 43 7.30 -0.29 -8.62
CA PHE A 43 7.29 -0.93 -7.31
C PHE A 43 6.84 0.05 -6.23
N MET A 44 5.90 -0.37 -5.38
CA MET A 44 5.17 0.47 -4.40
C MET A 44 4.03 1.28 -5.00
N HIS A 45 3.00 0.55 -5.44
CA HIS A 45 1.68 1.09 -5.77
C HIS A 45 1.62 1.96 -7.03
N ASN A 46 2.52 1.73 -7.99
CA ASN A 46 2.57 2.46 -9.27
C ASN A 46 2.52 3.99 -9.11
N ARG A 47 3.21 4.49 -8.09
CA ARG A 47 3.06 5.86 -7.62
C ARG A 47 3.67 6.86 -8.61
N LYS A 48 2.93 7.91 -8.98
CA LYS A 48 3.47 9.05 -9.73
C LYS A 48 4.40 9.89 -8.86
N ILE A 49 5.51 10.29 -9.45
CA ILE A 49 6.56 11.14 -8.85
C ILE A 49 6.72 12.36 -9.74
N TYR A 50 6.43 13.53 -9.18
CA TYR A 50 6.57 14.83 -9.81
C TYR A 50 7.85 15.50 -9.34
N ARG A 51 8.75 15.82 -10.26
CA ARG A 51 9.98 16.57 -9.96
C ARG A 51 9.83 18.03 -10.34
N LEU A 52 9.89 18.89 -9.34
CA LEU A 52 9.90 20.35 -9.45
C LEU A 52 11.27 20.87 -8.98
N GLN A 53 11.55 22.15 -9.25
CA GLN A 53 12.78 22.78 -8.79
C GLN A 53 12.86 22.74 -7.26
N GLY A 54 13.84 22.02 -6.73
CA GLY A 54 14.08 21.91 -5.28
C GLY A 54 13.14 20.97 -4.51
N VAL A 55 12.11 20.38 -5.14
CA VAL A 55 11.18 19.47 -4.46
C VAL A 55 10.72 18.32 -5.35
N THR A 56 10.60 17.15 -4.73
CA THR A 56 9.93 15.98 -5.32
C THR A 56 8.62 15.77 -4.57
N VAL A 57 7.53 15.66 -5.31
CA VAL A 57 6.18 15.43 -4.79
C VAL A 57 5.69 14.07 -5.27
N GLU A 58 5.09 13.29 -4.38
CA GLU A 58 4.42 12.05 -4.74
C GLU A 58 2.95 12.12 -4.30
N VAL A 59 2.06 11.57 -5.12
CA VAL A 59 0.62 11.52 -4.84
C VAL A 59 0.20 10.07 -4.64
N VAL A 60 -0.67 9.82 -3.66
CA VAL A 60 -1.07 8.47 -3.23
C VAL A 60 -2.59 8.37 -3.13
N HIS A 61 -3.16 7.51 -3.98
CA HIS A 61 -4.59 7.18 -4.00
C HIS A 61 -4.80 5.76 -3.47
N PRO A 62 -5.05 5.56 -2.17
CA PRO A 62 -5.20 4.22 -1.59
C PRO A 62 -6.60 3.61 -1.80
N ILE A 63 -7.59 4.42 -2.17
CA ILE A 63 -9.02 4.08 -2.14
C ILE A 63 -9.47 3.60 -3.51
N GLU A 64 -10.21 2.47 -3.55
CA GLU A 64 -10.79 1.88 -4.78
C GLU A 64 -9.79 1.68 -5.95
N ASN A 65 -8.50 1.69 -5.64
CA ASN A 65 -7.44 1.63 -6.63
C ASN A 65 -6.90 0.19 -6.73
N SER A 66 -7.38 -0.54 -7.73
CA SER A 66 -6.92 -1.90 -8.04
C SER A 66 -5.46 -1.90 -8.50
N ASP A 67 -5.04 -0.91 -9.29
CA ASP A 67 -3.67 -0.75 -9.78
C ASP A 67 -2.66 -0.57 -8.64
N PHE A 68 -3.03 0.23 -7.63
CA PHE A 68 -2.28 0.40 -6.39
C PHE A 68 -2.06 -0.95 -5.69
N CYS A 69 -3.12 -1.75 -5.57
CA CYS A 69 -3.07 -3.05 -4.91
C CYS A 69 -2.22 -4.05 -5.72
N MET A 70 -2.38 -4.08 -7.04
CA MET A 70 -1.62 -4.93 -7.97
C MET A 70 -0.11 -4.67 -7.89
N HIS A 71 0.29 -3.42 -7.68
CA HIS A 71 1.69 -3.02 -7.56
C HIS A 71 2.21 -2.97 -6.11
N CYS A 72 1.47 -3.54 -5.15
CA CYS A 72 1.88 -3.63 -3.76
C CYS A 72 2.80 -4.84 -3.52
N THR A 73 4.04 -4.57 -3.12
CA THR A 73 5.03 -5.61 -2.80
C THR A 73 5.26 -5.80 -1.29
N ARG A 74 4.52 -5.09 -0.43
CA ARG A 74 4.76 -5.05 1.03
C ARG A 74 4.27 -6.31 1.75
N LEU A 75 5.16 -6.94 2.51
CA LEU A 75 4.82 -7.91 3.56
C LEU A 75 5.04 -7.25 4.92
N ARG A 76 4.16 -7.49 5.88
CA ARG A 76 4.22 -6.86 7.21
C ARG A 76 4.34 -7.93 8.28
N VAL A 77 4.81 -7.55 9.45
CA VAL A 77 4.74 -8.36 10.68
C VAL A 77 3.80 -7.65 11.64
N THR A 78 2.83 -8.36 12.19
CA THR A 78 1.92 -7.85 13.23
C THR A 78 2.60 -7.84 14.60
N SER A 79 2.06 -7.08 15.55
CA SER A 79 2.60 -7.04 16.92
C SER A 79 2.54 -8.38 17.65
N ASP A 80 1.60 -9.26 17.28
CA ASP A 80 1.48 -10.63 17.76
C ASP A 80 2.31 -11.65 16.94
N GLY A 81 3.17 -11.19 16.03
CA GLY A 81 4.16 -12.04 15.39
C GLY A 81 3.64 -12.87 14.21
N LYS A 82 2.73 -12.32 13.42
CA LYS A 82 2.21 -12.93 12.20
C LYS A 82 2.66 -12.16 10.95
N LEU A 83 2.98 -12.89 9.88
CA LEU A 83 3.16 -12.32 8.56
C LEU A 83 1.80 -11.89 8.00
N LYS A 84 1.70 -10.64 7.55
CA LYS A 84 0.48 -10.02 7.05
C LYS A 84 0.70 -9.48 5.63
N PRO A 85 0.14 -10.15 4.60
CA PRO A 85 0.42 -9.83 3.19
C PRO A 85 -0.30 -8.57 2.68
N CYS A 86 -1.37 -8.12 3.33
CA CYS A 86 -2.10 -6.91 3.00
C CYS A 86 -2.45 -6.13 4.27
N LEU A 87 -2.39 -4.79 4.26
CA LEU A 87 -2.76 -3.96 5.42
C LEU A 87 -4.23 -4.16 5.84
N MET A 88 -5.11 -4.32 4.85
CA MET A 88 -6.57 -4.31 5.03
C MET A 88 -7.16 -5.69 5.37
N LYS A 89 -6.33 -6.74 5.41
CA LYS A 89 -6.77 -8.14 5.62
C LYS A 89 -6.20 -8.71 6.92
N ASN A 90 -7.03 -9.44 7.67
CA ASN A 90 -6.65 -10.10 8.93
C ASN A 90 -6.90 -11.62 8.90
N ASP A 91 -7.59 -12.10 7.86
CA ASP A 91 -8.02 -13.49 7.67
C ASP A 91 -6.96 -14.37 6.96
N ASN A 92 -5.86 -13.78 6.46
CA ASN A 92 -4.83 -14.46 5.67
C ASN A 92 -3.40 -14.27 6.22
N THR A 93 -3.27 -14.26 7.55
CA THR A 93 -1.97 -14.07 8.22
C THR A 93 -1.32 -15.41 8.58
N VAL A 94 0.02 -15.49 8.50
CA VAL A 94 0.80 -16.70 8.88
C VAL A 94 1.52 -16.47 10.20
N ASN A 95 1.40 -17.38 11.16
CA ASN A 95 2.16 -17.31 12.42
C ASN A 95 3.64 -17.63 12.17
N ILE A 96 4.52 -16.65 12.37
CA ILE A 96 5.98 -16.85 12.26
C ILE A 96 6.67 -16.90 13.62
N LEU A 97 6.10 -16.24 14.64
CA LEU A 97 6.70 -16.15 15.96
C LEU A 97 6.71 -17.49 16.71
N GLY A 98 5.66 -18.30 16.55
CA GLY A 98 5.61 -19.64 17.14
C GLY A 98 6.74 -20.55 16.64
N PRO A 99 6.83 -20.81 15.32
CA PRO A 99 7.92 -21.59 14.73
C PRO A 99 9.32 -21.06 15.10
N LEU A 100 9.51 -19.75 15.02
CA LEU A 100 10.79 -19.12 15.39
C LEU A 100 11.19 -19.41 16.85
N ARG A 101 10.25 -19.29 17.79
CA ARG A 101 10.51 -19.57 19.22
C ARG A 101 10.73 -21.06 19.51
N ASN A 102 10.22 -21.93 18.65
CA ASN A 102 10.40 -23.38 18.76
C ASN A 102 11.67 -23.88 18.07
N GLY A 103 12.53 -22.98 17.56
CA GLY A 103 13.80 -23.34 16.94
C GLY A 103 13.69 -23.79 15.49
N ALA A 104 12.67 -23.32 14.75
CA ALA A 104 12.57 -23.57 13.31
C ALA A 104 13.84 -23.10 12.57
N SER A 105 14.26 -23.90 11.60
CA SER A 105 15.35 -23.61 10.69
C SER A 105 15.02 -22.47 9.72
N ASP A 106 16.05 -21.87 9.11
CA ASP A 106 15.89 -20.86 8.08
C ASP A 106 15.05 -21.35 6.89
N GLN A 107 15.12 -22.65 6.58
CA GLN A 107 14.34 -23.25 5.51
C GLN A 107 12.85 -23.32 5.86
N GLU A 108 12.50 -23.72 7.08
CA GLU A 108 11.11 -23.72 7.56
C GLU A 108 10.56 -22.28 7.63
N LEU A 109 11.35 -21.32 8.11
CA LEU A 109 10.95 -19.91 8.13
C LEU A 109 10.72 -19.37 6.72
N LYS A 110 11.60 -19.71 5.77
CA LYS A 110 11.46 -19.34 4.35
C LYS A 110 10.15 -19.87 3.77
N GLU A 111 9.74 -21.09 4.11
CA GLU A 111 8.47 -21.66 3.67
C GLU A 111 7.27 -20.85 4.18
N LEU A 112 7.30 -20.37 5.43
CA LEU A 112 6.26 -19.48 5.98
C LEU A 112 6.20 -18.13 5.24
N PHE A 113 7.35 -17.56 4.86
CA PHE A 113 7.39 -16.35 4.02
C PHE A 113 6.78 -16.58 2.64
N LEU A 114 7.07 -17.73 2.02
CA LEU A 114 6.50 -18.11 0.72
C LEU A 114 4.99 -18.32 0.82
N GLU A 115 4.52 -19.02 1.85
CA GLU A 115 3.10 -19.24 2.13
C GLU A 115 2.36 -17.89 2.27
N ALA A 116 2.87 -16.99 3.12
CA ALA A 116 2.28 -15.67 3.31
C ALA A 116 2.22 -14.87 2.00
N ASN A 117 3.27 -14.98 1.16
CA ASN A 117 3.31 -14.28 -0.13
C ASN A 117 2.36 -14.90 -1.17
N GLN A 118 2.17 -16.22 -1.17
CA GLN A 118 1.20 -16.90 -2.04
C GLN A 118 -0.25 -16.54 -1.71
N MET A 119 -0.54 -16.20 -0.46
CA MET A 119 -1.86 -15.72 -0.03
C MET A 119 -2.12 -14.24 -0.38
N ARG A 120 -1.20 -13.54 -1.06
CA ARG A 120 -1.41 -12.15 -1.47
C ARG A 120 -2.37 -12.08 -2.65
N PHE A 121 -3.37 -11.21 -2.52
CA PHE A 121 -4.25 -10.80 -3.61
C PHE A 121 -4.63 -9.32 -3.44
N PRO A 122 -5.01 -8.62 -4.53
CA PRO A 122 -5.49 -7.24 -4.46
C PRO A 122 -6.73 -7.12 -3.56
N TYR A 123 -6.68 -6.20 -2.59
CA TYR A 123 -7.83 -5.92 -1.73
C TYR A 123 -8.92 -5.18 -2.52
N ASN A 124 -8.55 -4.07 -3.16
CA ASN A 124 -9.40 -3.41 -4.15
C ASN A 124 -9.33 -4.25 -5.43
N LYS A 125 -10.44 -4.89 -5.80
CA LYS A 125 -10.58 -5.63 -7.05
C LYS A 125 -11.20 -4.71 -8.10
N GLU A 126 -10.86 -4.91 -9.37
CA GLU A 126 -11.66 -4.32 -10.44
C GLU A 126 -13.10 -4.83 -10.30
N ASN A 127 -14.06 -3.92 -10.13
CA ASN A 127 -15.43 -4.22 -10.48
C ASN A 127 -15.43 -4.37 -12.00
N LYS A 128 -15.38 -5.61 -12.49
CA LYS A 128 -15.84 -5.88 -13.86
C LYS A 128 -17.32 -5.55 -13.88
N LEU A 129 -17.66 -4.35 -14.33
CA LEU A 129 -18.96 -4.04 -14.92
C LEU A 129 -19.13 -4.86 -16.19
#